data_AF-A0A3S1PHB5-F1
#
_entry.id   AF-A0A3S1PHB5-F1
#
_cell.length_a   1.000
_cell.length_b   1.000
_cell.length_c   1.000
_cell.angle_alpha   90.00
_cell.angle_beta   90.00
_cell.angle_gamma   90.00
#
_symmetry.space_group_name_H-M   'P 1'
#
loop_
_entity.id
_entity.type
_entity.pdbx_description
1 polymer ?
#
loop_
_entity_poly.entity_id
_entity_poly.type
_entity_poly.pdbx_seq_one_letter_code
_entity_poly.pdbx_strand_id
1 'polypeptide(L)'
;MIDSASPIVASPAVSPREERVGMLLVFLSALMWSFGGTIARFITVGDSWTVIFWRSVWAAAFLVGFMVWRDGWRGTLKLFRDMGLPGLAVGICFATASTAFVVALAYTTVANILLMQAGVPLLAALFAWALFRERVGVATWVAIAAVITGVAIMVSESLDGAVSPIGDGLALLIAVMFSVATVITRRFSGVRMTPATCLGTMLAAGFAVSQASTFAVSVSDMGFLFAFGVVNLGVGLAFFATGARLIPAAIAALLGTFEPILGPIWVWLIHSEVPSGRTIIGGAVVVTALLVHIGLEFKRQARPERAGVTGVPSPN
;
A
#
# COMPACT_ATOMS: atom_id res chain seq x y z
N MET A 1 7.45 -17.88 -49.92
CA MET A 1 7.93 -17.21 -48.70
C MET A 1 6.79 -17.33 -47.71
N ILE A 2 6.88 -18.28 -46.78
CA ILE A 2 5.76 -18.74 -45.93
C ILE A 2 5.76 -17.85 -44.69
N ASP A 3 4.71 -17.07 -44.50
CA ASP A 3 4.55 -16.15 -43.38
C ASP A 3 4.04 -16.92 -42.16
N SER A 4 4.98 -17.32 -41.29
CA SER A 4 4.69 -18.02 -40.03
C SER A 4 4.25 -17.02 -38.96
N ALA A 5 2.98 -16.63 -38.98
CA ALA A 5 2.36 -15.91 -37.88
C ALA A 5 2.38 -16.81 -36.64
N SER A 6 3.24 -16.47 -35.67
CA SER A 6 3.27 -17.16 -34.37
C SER A 6 1.95 -16.91 -33.65
N PRO A 7 1.26 -17.95 -33.14
CA PRO A 7 0.02 -17.76 -32.40
C PRO A 7 0.33 -16.99 -31.12
N ILE A 8 -0.39 -15.89 -30.90
CA ILE A 8 -0.42 -15.17 -29.63
C ILE A 8 -0.89 -16.17 -28.59
N VAL A 9 0.05 -16.67 -27.77
CA VAL A 9 -0.27 -17.57 -26.65
C VAL A 9 -1.10 -16.73 -25.66
N ALA A 10 -2.41 -16.90 -25.72
CA ALA A 10 -3.32 -16.36 -24.72
C ALA A 10 -2.83 -16.86 -23.36
N SER A 11 -2.52 -15.94 -22.45
CA SER A 11 -2.19 -16.31 -21.07
C SER A 11 -3.34 -17.16 -20.53
N PRO A 12 -3.07 -18.31 -19.87
CA PRO A 12 -4.12 -19.17 -19.38
C PRO A 12 -5.06 -18.36 -18.50
N ALA A 13 -6.35 -18.36 -18.83
CA ALA A 13 -7.37 -17.73 -18.00
C ALA A 13 -7.29 -18.36 -16.60
N VAL A 14 -7.04 -17.53 -15.58
CA VAL A 14 -6.95 -17.97 -14.19
C VAL A 14 -8.22 -18.73 -13.84
N SER A 15 -8.07 -19.91 -13.23
CA SER A 15 -9.25 -20.72 -12.90
C SER A 15 -10.12 -20.00 -11.84
N PRO A 16 -11.45 -20.20 -11.84
CA PRO A 16 -12.32 -19.58 -10.82
C PRO A 16 -11.92 -19.92 -9.38
N ARG A 17 -11.24 -21.05 -9.17
CA ARG A 17 -10.69 -21.45 -7.87
C ARG A 17 -9.48 -20.61 -7.48
N GLU A 18 -8.55 -20.39 -8.40
CA GLU A 18 -7.38 -19.55 -8.17
C GLU A 18 -7.76 -18.09 -7.94
N GLU A 19 -8.77 -17.58 -8.65
CA GLU A 19 -9.31 -16.24 -8.43
C GLU A 19 -9.88 -16.10 -7.01
N ARG A 20 -10.65 -17.08 -6.52
CA ARG A 20 -11.14 -17.10 -5.13
C ARG A 20 -10.02 -17.14 -4.10
N VAL A 21 -8.98 -17.94 -4.35
CA VAL A 21 -7.79 -17.99 -3.48
C VAL A 21 -7.09 -16.63 -3.49
N GLY A 22 -6.95 -16.00 -4.65
CA GLY A 22 -6.37 -14.66 -4.77
C GLY A 22 -7.16 -13.61 -4.00
N MET A 23 -8.49 -13.61 -4.12
CA MET A 23 -9.37 -12.72 -3.36
C MET A 23 -9.20 -12.93 -1.85
N LEU A 24 -9.20 -14.18 -1.39
CA LEU A 24 -9.01 -14.50 0.03
C LEU A 24 -7.65 -14.03 0.54
N LEU A 25 -6.58 -14.25 -0.22
CA LEU A 25 -5.23 -13.83 0.16
C LEU A 25 -5.11 -12.30 0.24
N VAL A 26 -5.66 -11.57 -0.73
CA VAL A 26 -5.63 -10.09 -0.69
C VAL A 26 -6.49 -9.55 0.45
N PHE A 27 -7.65 -10.15 0.72
CA PHE A 27 -8.46 -9.79 1.87
C PHE A 27 -7.74 -10.05 3.20
N LEU A 28 -7.12 -11.21 3.36
CA LEU A 28 -6.32 -11.54 4.55
C LEU A 28 -5.14 -10.58 4.72
N SER A 29 -4.51 -10.16 3.63
CA SER A 29 -3.47 -9.14 3.67
C SER A 29 -4.00 -7.81 4.21
N ALA A 30 -5.11 -7.30 3.66
CA ALA A 30 -5.75 -6.07 4.14
C ALA A 30 -6.16 -6.17 5.62
N LEU A 31 -6.65 -7.34 6.04
CA LEU A 31 -6.96 -7.62 7.44
C LEU A 31 -5.70 -7.56 8.31
N MET A 32 -4.60 -8.22 7.91
CA MET A 32 -3.33 -8.18 8.64
C MET A 32 -2.80 -6.75 8.77
N TRP A 33 -2.78 -5.98 7.68
CA TRP A 33 -2.34 -4.58 7.68
C TRP A 33 -3.21 -3.68 8.56
N SER A 34 -4.53 -3.92 8.60
CA SER A 34 -5.46 -3.12 9.42
C SER A 34 -5.14 -3.17 10.93
N PHE A 35 -4.51 -4.24 11.42
CA PHE A 35 -4.08 -4.33 12.83
C PHE A 35 -2.81 -3.52 13.14
N GLY A 36 -2.16 -2.90 12.16
CA GLY A 36 -0.85 -2.26 12.33
C GLY A 36 -0.86 -1.15 13.38
N GLY A 37 -1.84 -0.25 13.29
CA GLY A 37 -2.01 0.81 14.30
C GLY A 37 -2.38 0.27 15.68
N THR A 38 -3.22 -0.76 15.75
CA THR A 38 -3.61 -1.42 17.00
C THR A 38 -2.43 -2.08 17.70
N ILE A 39 -1.59 -2.81 16.96
CA ILE A 39 -0.38 -3.43 17.50
C ILE A 39 0.59 -2.34 17.96
N ALA A 40 0.76 -1.29 17.17
CA ALA A 40 1.63 -0.18 17.54
C ALA A 40 1.22 0.50 18.85
N ARG A 41 -0.08 0.62 19.13
CA ARG A 41 -0.60 1.17 20.40
C ARG A 41 -0.34 0.29 21.63
N PHE A 42 -0.10 -1.01 21.47
CA PHE A 42 0.30 -1.89 22.59
C PHE A 42 1.77 -1.76 22.97
N ILE A 43 2.61 -1.22 22.07
CA ILE A 43 4.04 -1.11 22.30
C ILE A 43 4.28 0.09 23.23
N THR A 44 4.85 -0.20 24.40
CA THR A 44 5.08 0.82 25.45
C THR A 44 6.46 1.48 25.38
N VAL A 45 7.27 1.09 24.40
CA VAL A 45 8.62 1.63 24.17
C VAL A 45 8.53 3.11 23.81
N GLY A 46 9.10 3.97 24.65
CA GLY A 46 9.06 5.42 24.44
C GLY A 46 9.92 5.95 23.28
N ASP A 47 10.90 5.16 22.82
CA ASP A 47 11.75 5.52 21.68
C ASP A 47 11.20 4.90 20.38
N SER A 48 10.58 5.74 19.54
CA SER A 48 10.05 5.34 18.23
C SER A 48 11.12 4.72 17.33
N TRP A 49 12.39 5.10 17.46
CA TRP A 49 13.48 4.54 16.64
C TRP A 49 13.76 3.08 17.01
N THR A 50 13.69 2.74 18.30
CA THR A 50 13.80 1.35 18.77
C THR A 50 12.67 0.49 18.19
N VAL A 51 11.45 1.02 18.14
CA VAL A 51 10.29 0.35 17.53
C VAL A 51 10.50 0.14 16.04
N ILE A 52 10.96 1.17 15.31
CA ILE A 52 11.26 1.09 13.88
C ILE A 52 12.35 0.05 13.62
N PHE A 53 13.42 0.04 14.43
CA PHE A 53 14.51 -0.90 14.27
C PHE A 53 14.02 -2.35 14.40
N TRP A 54 13.45 -2.72 15.56
CA TRP A 54 13.09 -4.10 15.83
C TRP A 54 12.00 -4.63 14.90
N ARG A 55 10.94 -3.86 14.63
CA ARG A 55 9.90 -4.29 13.67
C ARG A 55 10.50 -4.49 12.28
N SER A 56 11.44 -3.64 11.86
CA SER A 56 12.01 -3.68 10.52
C SER A 56 13.02 -4.81 10.36
N VAL A 57 13.78 -5.13 11.42
CA VAL A 57 14.65 -6.32 11.47
C VAL A 57 13.82 -7.59 11.35
N TRP A 58 12.74 -7.72 12.13
CA TRP A 58 11.85 -8.88 12.05
C TRP A 58 11.16 -9.02 10.69
N ALA A 59 10.67 -7.90 10.16
CA ALA A 59 10.09 -7.86 8.82
C ALA A 59 11.10 -8.26 7.74
N ALA A 60 12.31 -7.69 7.76
CA ALA A 60 13.36 -8.00 6.80
C ALA A 60 13.79 -9.47 6.90
N ALA A 61 13.98 -9.99 8.11
CA ALA A 61 14.34 -11.39 8.33
C ALA A 61 13.27 -12.33 7.76
N PHE A 62 11.99 -12.06 8.01
CA PHE A 62 10.90 -12.83 7.45
C PHE A 62 10.84 -12.73 5.92
N LEU A 63 10.93 -11.52 5.35
CA LEU A 63 10.83 -11.32 3.91
C LEU A 63 12.01 -11.95 3.15
N VAL A 64 13.23 -11.87 3.69
CA VAL A 64 14.39 -12.58 3.15
C VAL A 64 14.15 -14.08 3.23
N GLY A 65 13.72 -14.60 4.38
CA GLY A 65 13.40 -16.03 4.54
C GLY A 65 12.33 -16.51 3.55
N PHE A 66 11.25 -15.74 3.38
CA PHE A 66 10.18 -16.02 2.43
C PHE A 66 10.68 -16.01 0.99
N MET A 67 11.51 -15.04 0.61
CA MET A 67 12.10 -14.97 -0.74
C MET A 67 13.08 -16.13 -0.99
N VAL A 68 13.91 -16.48 -0.01
CA VAL A 68 14.84 -17.61 -0.11
C VAL A 68 14.09 -18.93 -0.21
N TRP A 69 13.00 -19.09 0.54
CA TRP A 69 12.15 -20.28 0.46
C TRP A 69 11.42 -20.39 -0.89
N ARG A 70 10.89 -19.28 -1.42
CA ARG A 70 10.12 -19.26 -2.67
C ARG A 70 10.99 -19.34 -3.93
N ASP A 71 12.04 -18.52 -4.01
CA ASP A 71 12.85 -18.32 -5.22
C ASP A 71 14.26 -18.92 -5.09
N GLY A 72 14.62 -19.48 -3.94
CA GLY A 72 15.98 -19.92 -3.63
C GLY A 72 16.95 -18.76 -3.37
N TRP A 73 18.14 -19.07 -2.88
CA TRP A 73 19.18 -18.06 -2.61
C TRP A 73 19.60 -17.29 -3.87
N ARG A 74 19.84 -18.03 -4.97
CA ARG A 74 20.24 -17.44 -6.27
C ARG A 74 19.12 -16.62 -6.90
N GLY A 75 17.86 -17.05 -6.77
CA GLY A 75 16.71 -16.30 -7.25
C GLY A 75 16.49 -15.01 -6.45
N THR A 76 16.67 -15.06 -5.12
CA THR A 76 16.59 -13.88 -4.26
C THR A 76 17.64 -12.84 -4.64
N LEU A 77 18.91 -13.24 -4.79
CA LEU A 77 19.97 -12.34 -5.26
C LEU A 77 19.66 -11.72 -6.62
N LYS A 78 19.12 -12.52 -7.55
CA LYS A 78 18.68 -12.04 -8.86
C LYS A 78 17.57 -11.00 -8.73
N LEU A 79 16.59 -11.20 -7.84
CA LEU A 79 15.53 -10.22 -7.61
C LEU A 79 16.05 -8.88 -7.12
N PHE A 80 17.01 -8.87 -6.19
CA PHE A 80 17.65 -7.63 -5.74
C PHE A 80 18.47 -6.96 -6.85
N ARG A 81 19.11 -7.75 -7.73
CA ARG A 81 19.90 -7.23 -8.84
C ARG A 81 19.03 -6.65 -9.96
N ASP A 82 17.96 -7.36 -10.33
CA ASP A 82 17.06 -7.00 -11.43
C ASP A 82 16.18 -5.79 -11.07
N MET A 83 16.03 -5.50 -9.78
CA MET A 83 15.31 -4.35 -9.25
C MET A 83 15.87 -3.00 -9.75
N GLY A 84 17.20 -2.92 -9.93
CA GLY A 84 17.90 -1.73 -10.41
C GLY A 84 17.63 -0.46 -9.60
N LEU A 85 17.95 0.69 -10.21
CA LEU A 85 17.72 2.00 -9.61
C LEU A 85 16.22 2.29 -9.30
N PRO A 86 15.25 1.90 -10.14
CA PRO A 86 13.83 2.16 -9.85
C PRO A 86 13.35 1.49 -8.56
N GLY A 87 13.75 0.25 -8.27
CA GLY A 87 13.32 -0.37 -7.02
C GLY A 87 14.14 0.03 -5.79
N LEU A 88 15.36 0.58 -5.96
CA LEU A 88 16.01 1.34 -4.88
C LEU A 88 15.18 2.57 -4.50
N ALA A 89 14.69 3.33 -5.50
CA ALA A 89 13.82 4.49 -5.24
C ALA A 89 12.52 4.08 -4.52
N VAL A 90 11.91 2.96 -4.92
CA VAL A 90 10.75 2.39 -4.21
C VAL A 90 11.12 1.97 -2.79
N GLY A 91 12.27 1.34 -2.59
CA GLY A 91 12.75 0.97 -1.26
C GLY A 91 12.96 2.18 -0.35
N ILE A 92 13.52 3.27 -0.86
CA ILE A 92 13.64 4.55 -0.13
C ILE A 92 12.26 5.09 0.21
N CYS A 93 11.32 5.13 -0.74
CA CYS A 93 9.95 5.57 -0.47
C CYS A 93 9.30 4.73 0.64
N PHE A 94 9.46 3.40 0.60
CA PHE A 94 8.97 2.50 1.65
C PHE A 94 9.65 2.75 3.00
N ALA A 95 10.97 2.95 3.03
CA ALA A 95 11.71 3.23 4.26
C ALA A 95 11.21 4.52 4.91
N THR A 96 11.06 5.59 4.12
CA THR A 96 10.55 6.89 4.56
C THR A 96 9.11 6.78 5.03
N ALA A 97 8.21 6.18 4.23
CA ALA A 97 6.81 6.00 4.60
C ALA A 97 6.65 5.18 5.88
N SER A 98 7.39 4.07 6.00
CA SER A 98 7.32 3.18 7.14
C SER A 98 7.87 3.83 8.42
N THR A 99 8.93 4.63 8.30
CA THR A 99 9.48 5.43 9.41
C THR A 99 8.49 6.51 9.83
N ALA A 100 7.98 7.29 8.87
CA ALA A 100 7.00 8.33 9.10
C ALA A 100 5.73 7.78 9.75
N PHE A 101 5.28 6.57 9.38
CA PHE A 101 4.13 5.91 10.00
C PHE A 101 4.30 5.69 11.50
N VAL A 102 5.42 5.10 11.93
CA VAL A 102 5.64 4.87 13.37
C VAL A 102 5.76 6.18 14.13
N VAL A 103 6.45 7.17 13.58
CA VAL A 103 6.56 8.49 14.21
C VAL A 103 5.20 9.18 14.25
N ALA A 104 4.41 9.13 13.18
CA ALA A 104 3.09 9.76 13.10
C ALA A 104 2.13 9.22 14.16
N LEU A 105 2.19 7.92 14.46
CA LEU A 105 1.36 7.30 15.50
C LEU A 105 1.57 7.94 16.89
N ALA A 106 2.73 8.53 17.16
CA ALA A 106 2.97 9.26 18.41
C ALA A 106 2.29 10.64 18.45
N TYR A 107 1.90 11.19 17.30
CA TYR A 107 1.40 12.57 17.17
C TYR A 107 -0.06 12.68 16.70
N THR A 108 -0.62 11.62 16.13
CA THR A 108 -2.00 11.61 15.62
C THR A 108 -2.66 10.24 15.80
N THR A 109 -3.92 10.14 15.39
CA THR A 109 -4.72 8.92 15.48
C THR A 109 -4.41 7.97 14.33
N VAL A 110 -4.62 6.67 14.57
CA VAL A 110 -4.49 5.64 13.53
C VAL A 110 -5.46 5.92 12.39
N ALA A 111 -6.68 6.38 12.73
CA ALA A 111 -7.71 6.70 11.77
C ALA A 111 -7.29 7.81 10.81
N ASN A 112 -6.71 8.88 11.33
CA ASN A 112 -6.23 10.00 10.51
C ASN A 112 -5.17 9.53 9.49
N ILE A 113 -4.20 8.73 9.93
CA ILE A 113 -3.13 8.20 9.07
C ILE A 113 -3.69 7.28 7.98
N LEU A 114 -4.57 6.34 8.32
CA LEU A 114 -5.09 5.36 7.37
C LEU A 114 -6.09 5.98 6.38
N LEU A 115 -6.94 6.89 6.84
CA LEU A 115 -7.93 7.56 5.98
C LEU A 115 -7.25 8.52 4.99
N MET A 116 -6.17 9.20 5.37
CA MET A 116 -5.34 9.95 4.41
C MET A 116 -4.70 9.03 3.36
N GLN A 117 -4.23 7.85 3.78
CA GLN A 117 -3.63 6.88 2.88
C GLN A 117 -4.62 6.21 1.92
N ALA A 118 -5.91 6.14 2.27
CA ALA A 118 -6.94 5.65 1.34
C ALA A 118 -6.95 6.46 0.02
N GLY A 119 -6.52 7.73 0.05
CA GLY A 119 -6.37 8.58 -1.13
C GLY A 119 -5.16 8.28 -2.03
N VAL A 120 -4.22 7.41 -1.61
CA VAL A 120 -2.97 7.11 -2.33
C VAL A 120 -3.18 6.74 -3.80
N PRO A 121 -4.13 5.87 -4.20
CA PRO A 121 -4.30 5.51 -5.60
C PRO A 121 -4.63 6.71 -6.50
N LEU A 122 -5.39 7.67 -5.97
CA LEU A 122 -5.81 8.89 -6.68
C LEU A 122 -4.68 9.94 -6.70
N LEU A 123 -3.93 10.08 -5.59
CA LEU A 123 -2.71 10.89 -5.56
C LEU A 123 -1.63 10.34 -6.50
N ALA A 124 -1.49 9.02 -6.62
CA ALA A 124 -0.62 8.38 -7.58
C ALA A 124 -1.04 8.71 -9.03
N ALA A 125 -2.34 8.70 -9.33
CA ALA A 125 -2.84 9.13 -10.63
C ALA A 125 -2.52 10.60 -10.93
N LEU A 126 -2.63 11.48 -9.92
CA LEU A 126 -2.24 12.89 -10.03
C LEU A 126 -0.74 13.05 -10.32
N PHE A 127 0.14 12.33 -9.61
CA PHE A 127 1.58 12.37 -9.87
C PHE A 127 1.95 11.77 -11.23
N ALA A 128 1.30 10.70 -11.66
CA ALA A 128 1.49 10.14 -12.99
C ALA A 128 1.15 11.17 -14.08
N TRP A 129 0.05 11.91 -13.92
CA TRP A 129 -0.30 13.02 -14.80
C TRP A 129 0.73 14.17 -14.73
N ALA A 130 1.14 14.59 -13.54
CA ALA A 130 2.05 15.72 -13.39
C ALA A 130 3.44 15.43 -13.99
N LEU A 131 3.96 14.21 -13.80
CA LEU A 131 5.30 13.82 -14.24
C LEU A 131 5.34 13.33 -15.69
N PHE A 132 4.32 12.57 -16.12
CA PHE A 132 4.32 11.89 -17.41
C PHE A 132 3.25 12.40 -18.39
N ARG A 133 2.37 13.31 -17.96
CA ARG A 133 1.28 13.89 -18.77
C ARG A 133 0.34 12.85 -19.36
N GLU A 134 0.13 11.74 -18.65
CA GLU A 134 -0.83 10.72 -19.03
C GLU A 134 -2.26 11.28 -19.02
N ARG A 135 -3.12 10.83 -19.95
CA ARG A 135 -4.49 11.35 -20.03
C ARG A 135 -5.34 10.80 -18.88
N VAL A 136 -5.72 11.67 -17.96
CA VAL A 136 -6.62 11.36 -16.84
C VAL A 136 -8.06 11.68 -17.22
N GLY A 137 -8.96 10.72 -17.01
CA GLY A 137 -10.38 10.90 -17.29
C GLY A 137 -11.05 11.88 -16.31
N VAL A 138 -12.14 12.51 -16.74
CA VAL A 138 -12.90 13.46 -15.91
C VAL A 138 -13.36 12.83 -14.60
N ALA A 139 -13.79 11.56 -14.61
CA ALA A 139 -14.19 10.84 -13.41
C ALA A 139 -13.05 10.72 -12.37
N THR A 140 -11.82 10.49 -12.83
CA THR A 140 -10.64 10.44 -11.94
C THR A 140 -10.32 11.83 -11.40
N TRP A 141 -10.47 12.90 -12.18
CA TRP A 141 -10.28 14.28 -11.72
C TRP A 141 -11.27 14.67 -10.60
N VAL A 142 -12.54 14.32 -10.76
CA VAL A 142 -13.56 14.54 -9.72
C VAL A 142 -13.20 13.76 -8.46
N ALA A 143 -12.74 12.52 -8.59
CA ALA A 143 -12.31 11.71 -7.46
C ALA A 143 -11.06 12.29 -6.77
N ILE A 144 -10.07 12.78 -7.52
CA ILE A 144 -8.88 13.47 -7.00
C ILE A 144 -9.30 14.72 -6.21
N ALA A 145 -10.18 15.55 -6.79
CA ALA A 145 -10.67 16.75 -6.11
C ALA A 145 -11.37 16.39 -4.79
N ALA A 146 -12.24 15.37 -4.80
CA ALA A 146 -12.90 14.89 -3.60
C ALA A 146 -11.91 14.38 -2.53
N VAL A 147 -10.86 13.64 -2.93
CA VAL A 147 -9.81 13.21 -2.00
C VAL A 147 -9.06 14.39 -1.42
N ILE A 148 -8.67 15.37 -2.24
CA ILE A 148 -7.99 16.58 -1.75
C ILE A 148 -8.89 17.34 -0.76
N THR A 149 -10.18 17.46 -1.04
CA THR A 149 -11.15 18.07 -0.11
C THR A 149 -11.25 17.27 1.19
N GLY A 150 -11.38 15.94 1.13
CA GLY A 150 -11.43 15.10 2.32
C GLY A 150 -10.17 15.22 3.18
N VAL A 151 -9.00 15.22 2.54
CA VAL A 151 -7.71 15.45 3.22
C VAL A 151 -7.64 16.84 3.83
N ALA A 152 -8.08 17.89 3.13
CA ALA A 152 -8.10 19.24 3.67
C ALA A 152 -9.02 19.36 4.91
N ILE A 153 -10.16 18.66 4.92
CA ILE A 153 -11.06 18.59 6.09
C ILE A 153 -10.33 17.94 7.28
N MET A 154 -9.63 16.83 7.06
CA MET A 154 -8.87 16.16 8.11
C MET A 154 -7.75 17.07 8.65
N VAL A 155 -6.95 17.68 7.77
CA VAL A 155 -5.84 18.57 8.15
C VAL A 155 -6.32 19.86 8.84
N SER A 156 -7.52 20.33 8.52
CA SER A 156 -8.08 21.54 9.14
C SER A 156 -8.20 21.42 10.66
N GLU A 157 -8.26 20.20 11.19
CA GLU A 157 -8.27 19.96 12.63
C GLU A 157 -6.96 20.35 13.32
N SER A 158 -5.81 20.09 12.70
CA SER A 158 -4.51 20.48 13.28
C SER A 158 -4.30 21.99 13.30
N LEU A 159 -5.04 22.75 12.48
CA LEU A 159 -5.00 24.22 12.48
C LEU A 159 -5.70 24.82 13.72
N ASP A 160 -6.63 24.09 14.32
CA ASP A 160 -7.33 24.50 15.55
C ASP A 160 -6.61 24.03 16.83
N GLY A 161 -5.45 23.35 16.70
CA GLY A 161 -4.61 22.90 17.82
C GLY A 161 -5.07 21.63 18.53
N ALA A 162 -6.11 20.94 18.03
CA ALA A 162 -6.62 19.69 18.61
C ALA A 162 -5.75 18.46 18.25
N VAL A 163 -4.99 18.53 17.14
CA VAL A 163 -4.05 17.51 16.67
C VAL A 163 -2.72 18.18 16.35
N SER A 164 -1.61 17.45 16.52
CA SER A 164 -0.28 17.99 16.19
C SER A 164 -0.13 18.13 14.68
N PRO A 165 0.22 19.33 14.15
CA PRO A 165 0.52 19.54 12.73
C PRO A 165 1.62 18.61 12.20
N ILE A 166 2.49 18.12 13.09
CA ILE A 166 3.54 17.14 12.76
C ILE A 166 2.92 15.81 12.32
N GLY A 167 1.85 15.35 13.01
CA GLY A 167 1.16 14.11 12.69
C GLY A 167 0.54 14.15 11.29
N ASP A 168 -0.14 15.25 10.95
CA ASP A 168 -0.72 15.45 9.61
C ASP A 168 0.35 15.58 8.52
N GLY A 169 1.42 16.33 8.80
CA GLY A 169 2.55 16.44 7.88
C GLY A 169 3.18 15.08 7.58
N LEU A 170 3.34 14.23 8.61
CA LEU A 170 3.84 12.87 8.45
C LEU A 170 2.82 11.97 7.71
N ALA A 171 1.53 12.06 8.01
CA ALA A 171 0.49 11.31 7.32
C ALA A 171 0.42 11.65 5.82
N LEU A 172 0.53 12.93 5.47
CA LEU A 172 0.66 13.39 4.09
C LEU A 172 1.95 12.88 3.45
N LEU A 173 3.08 12.94 4.15
CA LEU A 173 4.36 12.41 3.66
C LEU A 173 4.24 10.92 3.31
N ILE A 174 3.59 10.12 4.16
CA ILE A 174 3.34 8.69 3.90
C ILE A 174 2.54 8.53 2.61
N ALA A 175 1.43 9.27 2.47
CA ALA A 175 0.58 9.21 1.28
C ALA A 175 1.35 9.60 0.00
N VAL A 176 2.19 10.64 0.07
CA VAL A 176 3.05 11.07 -1.05
C VAL A 176 4.08 9.99 -1.41
N MET A 177 4.79 9.44 -0.42
CA MET A 177 5.81 8.40 -0.65
C MET A 177 5.19 7.14 -1.27
N PHE A 178 4.03 6.68 -0.78
CA PHE A 178 3.33 5.55 -1.38
C PHE A 178 2.76 5.86 -2.76
N SER A 179 2.32 7.09 -3.02
CA SER A 179 1.88 7.50 -4.34
C SER A 179 3.03 7.48 -5.35
N VAL A 180 4.21 8.01 -4.98
CA VAL A 180 5.42 7.95 -5.79
C VAL A 180 5.86 6.51 -6.03
N ALA A 181 5.90 5.67 -4.98
CA ALA A 181 6.21 4.25 -5.11
C ALA A 181 5.24 3.53 -6.06
N THR A 182 3.94 3.85 -5.99
CA THR A 182 2.90 3.31 -6.88
C THR A 182 3.14 3.71 -8.33
N VAL A 183 3.50 4.98 -8.57
CA VAL A 183 3.82 5.47 -9.92
C VAL A 183 5.06 4.77 -10.50
N ILE A 184 6.13 4.63 -9.71
CA ILE A 184 7.36 3.95 -10.15
C ILE A 184 7.08 2.47 -10.45
N THR A 185 6.38 1.76 -9.56
CA THR A 185 6.07 0.33 -9.75
C THR A 185 5.13 0.08 -10.94
N ARG A 186 4.18 0.97 -11.21
CA ARG A 186 3.34 0.89 -12.43
C ARG A 186 4.15 1.13 -13.70
N ARG A 187 5.10 2.06 -13.67
CA ARG A 187 5.92 2.42 -14.84
C ARG A 187 7.00 1.39 -15.17
N PHE A 188 7.58 0.77 -14.14
CA PHE A 188 8.64 -0.21 -14.23
C PHE A 188 8.13 -1.58 -13.76
N SER A 189 7.49 -2.32 -14.66
CA SER A 189 6.91 -3.64 -14.38
C SER A 189 7.91 -4.71 -13.89
N GLY A 190 9.22 -4.47 -14.09
CA GLY A 190 10.29 -5.31 -13.54
C GLY A 190 10.50 -5.15 -12.03
N VAL A 191 10.00 -4.07 -11.42
CA VAL A 191 10.14 -3.83 -9.99
C VAL A 191 9.10 -4.64 -9.23
N ARG A 192 9.57 -5.70 -8.56
CA ARG A 192 8.73 -6.48 -7.65
C ARG A 192 8.61 -5.76 -6.31
N MET A 193 7.38 -5.68 -5.79
CA MET A 193 7.10 -5.03 -4.51
C MET A 193 7.82 -5.72 -3.33
N THR A 194 7.87 -7.06 -3.28
CA THR A 194 8.50 -7.82 -2.19
C THR A 194 9.97 -7.45 -1.92
N PRO A 195 10.91 -7.51 -2.90
CA PRO A 195 12.29 -7.12 -2.66
C PRO A 195 12.44 -5.61 -2.39
N ALA A 196 11.61 -4.75 -2.99
CA ALA A 196 11.66 -3.31 -2.75
C ALA A 196 11.23 -2.96 -1.32
N THR A 197 10.15 -3.57 -0.81
CA THR A 197 9.72 -3.40 0.59
C THR A 197 10.74 -4.00 1.56
N CYS A 198 11.33 -5.15 1.24
CA CYS A 198 12.41 -5.74 2.04
C CYS A 198 13.60 -4.78 2.14
N LEU A 199 14.05 -4.20 1.01
CA LEU A 199 15.08 -3.17 1.00
C LEU A 199 14.66 -1.97 1.86
N GLY A 200 13.41 -1.52 1.73
CA GLY A 200 12.88 -0.42 2.54
C GLY A 200 12.94 -0.71 4.04
N THR A 201 12.61 -1.92 4.48
CA THR A 201 12.75 -2.34 5.88
C THR A 201 14.22 -2.41 6.32
N MET A 202 15.13 -2.87 5.46
CA MET A 202 16.56 -2.88 5.78
C MET A 202 17.14 -1.47 5.91
N LEU A 203 16.75 -0.55 5.01
CA LEU A 203 17.15 0.86 5.06
C LEU A 203 16.57 1.56 6.30
N ALA A 204 15.30 1.32 6.62
CA ALA A 204 14.67 1.85 7.83
C ALA A 204 15.35 1.32 9.10
N ALA A 205 15.69 0.02 9.15
CA ALA A 205 16.45 -0.55 10.26
C ALA A 205 17.84 0.09 10.36
N GLY A 206 18.58 0.21 9.25
CA GLY A 206 19.91 0.81 9.22
C GLY A 206 19.92 2.26 9.68
N PHE A 207 18.93 3.05 9.26
CA PHE A 207 18.76 4.43 9.71
C PHE A 207 18.33 4.51 11.19
N ALA A 208 17.43 3.62 11.63
CA ALA A 208 17.00 3.58 13.02
C ALA A 208 18.16 3.23 13.98
N VAL A 209 19.12 2.40 13.56
CA VAL A 209 20.31 2.10 14.38
C VAL A 209 21.11 3.35 14.72
N SER A 210 21.25 4.32 13.80
CA SER A 210 22.02 5.54 14.07
C SER A 210 21.28 6.53 14.98
N GLN A 211 19.96 6.42 15.08
CA GLN A 211 19.11 7.34 15.83
C GLN A 211 18.62 6.78 17.17
N ALA A 212 18.60 5.46 17.34
CA ALA A 212 18.07 4.81 18.54
C ALA A 212 18.95 5.09 19.77
N SER A 213 18.30 5.52 20.83
CA SER A 213 18.94 5.79 22.13
C SER A 213 19.20 4.51 22.92
N THR A 214 18.36 3.50 22.70
CA THR A 214 18.45 2.19 23.34
C THR A 214 17.89 1.11 22.42
N PHE A 215 18.37 -0.12 22.59
CA PHE A 215 17.80 -1.31 21.96
C PHE A 215 17.15 -2.25 22.97
N ALA A 216 17.19 -1.89 24.26
CA ALA A 216 16.58 -2.68 25.32
C ALA A 216 15.05 -2.58 25.23
N VAL A 217 14.41 -3.73 25.10
CA VAL A 217 12.96 -3.84 24.98
C VAL A 217 12.49 -4.98 25.89
N SER A 218 11.33 -4.80 26.52
CA SER A 218 10.73 -5.86 27.34
C SER A 218 10.35 -7.08 26.49
N VAL A 219 10.27 -8.26 27.10
CA VAL A 219 9.86 -9.49 26.38
C VAL A 219 8.46 -9.36 25.80
N SER A 220 7.54 -8.68 26.50
CA SER A 220 6.19 -8.41 26.02
C SER A 220 6.18 -7.50 24.79
N ASP A 221 6.91 -6.38 24.83
CA ASP A 221 7.01 -5.46 23.69
C ASP A 221 7.71 -6.13 22.51
N MET A 222 8.70 -7.00 22.75
CA MET A 222 9.35 -7.79 21.71
C MET A 222 8.36 -8.70 20.97
N GLY A 223 7.42 -9.33 21.69
CA GLY A 223 6.34 -10.11 21.11
C GLY A 223 5.46 -9.27 20.17
N PHE A 224 5.10 -8.06 20.58
CA PHE A 224 4.35 -7.13 19.73
C PHE A 224 5.17 -6.62 18.54
N LEU A 225 6.46 -6.34 18.70
CA LEU A 225 7.36 -5.93 17.61
C LEU A 225 7.56 -7.05 16.59
N PHE A 226 7.65 -8.30 17.06
CA PHE A 226 7.66 -9.48 16.20
C PHE A 226 6.34 -9.59 15.43
N ALA A 227 5.19 -9.48 16.10
CA ALA A 227 3.88 -9.49 15.44
C ALA A 227 3.75 -8.34 14.43
N PHE A 228 4.25 -7.15 14.76
CA PHE A 228 4.21 -5.99 13.88
C PHE A 228 5.09 -6.16 12.63
N GLY A 229 6.32 -6.65 12.81
CA GLY A 229 7.24 -6.90 11.69
C GLY A 229 6.84 -8.11 10.84
N VAL A 230 6.64 -9.26 11.49
CA VAL A 230 6.41 -10.53 10.80
C VAL A 230 4.96 -10.68 10.36
N VAL A 231 4.00 -10.57 11.28
CA VAL A 231 2.60 -10.91 10.99
C VAL A 231 1.94 -9.79 10.19
N ASN A 232 2.04 -8.55 10.66
CA ASN A 232 1.43 -7.41 9.98
C ASN A 232 2.15 -7.08 8.67
N LEU A 233 3.45 -6.77 8.69
CA LEU A 233 4.16 -6.35 7.47
C LEU A 233 4.57 -7.54 6.59
N GLY A 234 5.26 -8.54 7.15
CA GLY A 234 5.83 -9.66 6.40
C GLY A 234 4.79 -10.58 5.75
N VAL A 235 3.95 -11.23 6.57
CA VAL A 235 2.90 -12.15 6.12
C VAL A 235 1.85 -11.38 5.32
N GLY A 236 1.47 -10.18 5.75
CA GLY A 236 0.58 -9.30 4.98
C GLY A 236 1.10 -9.07 3.56
N LEU A 237 2.38 -8.75 3.39
CA LEU A 237 2.97 -8.58 2.07
C LEU A 237 3.11 -9.88 1.28
N ALA A 238 3.39 -11.01 1.93
CA ALA A 238 3.47 -12.31 1.28
C ALA A 238 2.10 -12.73 0.70
N PHE A 239 1.03 -12.53 1.47
CA PHE A 239 -0.35 -12.75 1.01
C PHE A 239 -0.72 -11.80 -0.13
N PHE A 240 -0.44 -10.50 -0.01
CA PHE A 240 -0.70 -9.54 -1.08
C PHE A 240 0.05 -9.89 -2.37
N ALA A 241 1.37 -10.12 -2.28
CA ALA A 241 2.22 -10.38 -3.44
C ALA A 241 1.86 -11.67 -4.17
N THR A 242 1.29 -12.65 -3.45
CA THR A 242 0.80 -13.90 -4.03
C THR A 242 -0.61 -13.73 -4.58
N GLY A 243 -1.53 -13.16 -3.81
CA GLY A 243 -2.94 -13.02 -4.17
C GLY A 243 -3.20 -12.00 -5.28
N ALA A 244 -2.51 -10.85 -5.27
CA ALA A 244 -2.71 -9.78 -6.26
C ALA A 244 -2.32 -10.19 -7.69
N ARG A 245 -1.57 -11.30 -7.85
CA ARG A 245 -1.25 -11.88 -9.18
C ARG A 245 -2.33 -12.81 -9.72
N LEU A 246 -3.26 -13.22 -8.87
CA LEU A 246 -4.32 -14.18 -9.20
C LEU A 246 -5.67 -13.48 -9.46
N ILE A 247 -5.75 -12.16 -9.27
CA ILE A 247 -6.99 -11.39 -9.43
C ILE A 247 -6.75 -10.11 -10.24
N PRO A 248 -7.80 -9.58 -10.91
CA PRO A 248 -7.77 -8.26 -11.51
C PRO A 248 -7.35 -7.17 -10.52
N ALA A 249 -6.57 -6.20 -10.98
CA ALA A 249 -6.09 -5.08 -10.17
C ALA A 249 -7.23 -4.28 -9.51
N ALA A 250 -8.39 -4.17 -10.17
CA ALA A 250 -9.57 -3.51 -9.62
C ALA A 250 -10.13 -4.24 -8.37
N ILE A 251 -10.14 -5.58 -8.36
CA ILE A 251 -10.57 -6.38 -7.21
C ILE A 251 -9.54 -6.26 -6.09
N ALA A 252 -8.24 -6.32 -6.42
CA ALA A 252 -7.19 -6.12 -5.43
C ALA A 252 -7.27 -4.74 -4.76
N ALA A 253 -7.55 -3.69 -5.53
CA ALA A 253 -7.76 -2.34 -5.00
C ALA A 253 -8.99 -2.26 -4.11
N LEU A 254 -10.12 -2.86 -4.51
CA LEU A 254 -11.34 -2.91 -3.71
C LEU A 254 -11.12 -3.63 -2.38
N LEU A 255 -10.47 -4.78 -2.39
CA LEU A 255 -10.14 -5.53 -1.17
C LEU A 255 -9.14 -4.76 -0.29
N GLY A 256 -8.20 -4.04 -0.90
CA GLY A 256 -7.29 -3.15 -0.17
C GLY A 256 -8.01 -2.02 0.58
N THR A 257 -9.18 -1.57 0.11
CA THR A 257 -9.96 -0.51 0.81
C THR A 257 -10.48 -0.96 2.19
N PHE A 258 -10.50 -2.26 2.48
CA PHE A 258 -10.86 -2.75 3.82
C PHE A 258 -9.84 -2.37 4.88
N GLU A 259 -8.55 -2.25 4.54
CA GLU A 259 -7.51 -1.87 5.50
C GLU A 259 -7.81 -0.53 6.19
N PRO A 260 -7.99 0.59 5.46
CA PRO A 260 -8.24 1.88 6.08
C PRO A 260 -9.62 2.00 6.74
N ILE A 261 -10.56 1.08 6.45
CA ILE A 261 -11.87 1.02 7.12
C ILE A 261 -11.77 0.23 8.44
N LEU A 262 -11.11 -0.93 8.41
CA LEU A 262 -10.98 -1.83 9.56
C LEU A 262 -10.01 -1.28 10.60
N GLY A 263 -8.94 -0.59 10.19
CA GLY A 263 -7.95 -0.05 11.11
C GLY A 263 -8.54 0.85 12.22
N PRO A 264 -9.29 1.91 11.88
CA PRO A 264 -10.01 2.72 12.86
C PRO A 264 -10.94 1.89 13.77
N ILE A 265 -11.64 0.90 13.22
CA ILE A 265 -12.58 0.06 13.97
C ILE A 265 -11.84 -0.75 15.04
N TRP A 266 -10.70 -1.36 14.72
CA TRP A 266 -9.93 -2.15 15.69
C TRP A 266 -9.38 -1.29 16.82
N VAL A 267 -8.86 -0.11 16.51
CA VAL A 267 -8.28 0.77 17.52
C VAL A 267 -9.37 1.36 18.40
N TRP A 268 -10.55 1.68 17.84
CA TRP A 268 -11.70 2.08 18.63
C TRP A 268 -12.17 0.96 19.58
N LEU A 269 -12.29 -0.29 19.10
CA LEU A 269 -12.75 -1.42 19.92
C LEU A 269 -11.77 -1.82 21.02
N ILE A 270 -10.45 -1.76 20.74
CA ILE A 270 -9.42 -2.30 21.64
C ILE A 270 -8.83 -1.21 22.54
N HIS A 271 -8.60 -0.03 21.98
CA HIS A 271 -7.92 1.08 22.66
C HIS A 271 -8.85 2.25 22.99
N SER A 272 -10.14 2.18 22.61
CA SER A 272 -11.11 3.27 22.79
C SER A 272 -10.66 4.60 22.17
N GLU A 273 -9.81 4.54 21.12
CA GLU A 273 -9.38 5.74 20.38
C GLU A 273 -10.55 6.20 19.50
N VAL A 274 -11.18 7.31 19.88
CA VAL A 274 -12.29 7.89 19.12
C VAL A 274 -11.72 8.90 18.11
N PRO A 275 -11.86 8.66 16.79
CA PRO A 275 -11.48 9.65 15.80
C PRO A 275 -12.34 10.89 15.93
N SER A 276 -11.78 12.05 15.63
CA SER A 276 -12.52 13.30 15.65
C SER A 276 -13.65 13.32 14.60
N GLY A 277 -14.62 14.22 14.80
CA GLY A 277 -15.68 14.43 13.82
C GLY A 277 -15.14 14.82 12.44
N ARG A 278 -14.06 15.61 12.37
CA ARG A 278 -13.43 16.02 11.10
C ARG A 278 -12.71 14.85 10.43
N THR A 279 -12.03 14.00 11.19
CA THR A 279 -11.43 12.76 10.67
C THR A 279 -12.50 11.83 10.07
N ILE A 280 -13.64 11.68 10.76
CA ILE A 280 -14.76 10.86 10.26
C ILE A 280 -15.34 11.44 8.98
N ILE A 281 -15.64 12.75 8.94
CA ILE A 281 -16.22 13.41 7.77
C ILE A 281 -15.26 13.35 6.59
N GLY A 282 -14.01 13.79 6.78
CA GLY A 282 -13.00 13.80 5.73
C GLY A 282 -12.66 12.39 5.22
N GLY A 283 -12.53 11.42 6.13
CA GLY A 283 -12.32 10.03 5.78
C GLY A 283 -13.49 9.41 5.02
N ALA A 284 -14.74 9.71 5.40
CA ALA A 284 -15.92 9.26 4.67
C ALA A 284 -15.93 9.81 3.23
N VAL A 285 -15.53 11.06 3.03
CA VAL A 285 -15.37 11.67 1.69
C VAL A 285 -14.30 10.92 0.89
N VAL A 286 -13.12 10.67 1.46
CA VAL A 286 -12.02 9.96 0.78
C VAL A 286 -12.42 8.54 0.39
N VAL A 287 -12.96 7.76 1.34
CA VAL A 287 -13.37 6.37 1.10
C VAL A 287 -14.49 6.30 0.07
N THR A 288 -15.49 7.19 0.15
CA THR A 288 -16.59 7.24 -0.82
C THR A 288 -16.06 7.57 -2.22
N ALA A 289 -15.19 8.57 -2.34
CA ALA A 289 -14.59 8.94 -3.63
C ALA A 289 -13.81 7.77 -4.25
N LEU A 290 -13.04 7.05 -3.43
CA LEU A 290 -12.28 5.88 -3.86
C LEU A 290 -13.20 4.75 -4.31
N LEU A 291 -14.21 4.39 -3.53
CA LEU A 291 -15.16 3.31 -3.86
C LEU A 291 -15.95 3.62 -5.13
N VAL A 292 -16.42 4.86 -5.28
CA VAL A 292 -17.10 5.32 -6.50
C VAL A 292 -16.15 5.25 -7.69
N HIS A 293 -14.91 5.70 -7.54
CA HIS A 293 -13.92 5.66 -8.61
C HIS A 293 -13.62 4.22 -9.06
N ILE A 294 -13.34 3.31 -8.12
CA ILE A 294 -13.11 1.89 -8.39
C ILE A 294 -14.33 1.26 -9.08
N GLY A 295 -15.55 1.55 -8.60
CA GLY A 295 -16.79 1.04 -9.18
C GLY A 295 -17.04 1.52 -10.61
N LEU A 296 -16.69 2.78 -10.92
CA LEU A 296 -16.77 3.33 -12.27
C LEU A 296 -15.73 2.70 -13.21
N GLU A 297 -14.51 2.46 -12.73
CA GLU A 297 -13.49 1.74 -13.50
C GLU A 297 -13.92 0.31 -13.80
N PHE A 298 -14.52 -0.38 -12.83
CA PHE A 298 -15.02 -1.74 -13.00
C PHE A 298 -16.11 -1.81 -14.08
N LYS A 299 -17.08 -0.87 -14.06
CA LYS A 299 -18.12 -0.77 -15.10
C LYS A 299 -17.56 -0.47 -16.49
N ARG A 300 -16.48 0.31 -16.57
CA ARG A 300 -15.81 0.63 -17.83
C ARG A 300 -15.08 -0.58 -18.40
N GLN A 301 -14.43 -1.39 -17.56
CA GLN A 301 -13.76 -2.63 -17.96
C GLN A 301 -14.74 -3.75 -18.32
N ALA A 302 -15.92 -3.77 -17.68
CA ALA A 302 -16.99 -4.74 -17.97
C ALA A 302 -17.79 -4.42 -19.24
N ARG A 303 -17.64 -3.23 -19.84
CA ARG A 303 -18.21 -2.92 -21.15
C ARG A 303 -17.32 -3.59 -22.21
N PRO A 304 -17.82 -4.59 -22.97
CA PRO A 304 -17.07 -5.14 -24.08
C PRO A 304 -16.73 -4.00 -25.04
N GLU A 305 -15.47 -3.91 -25.48
CA GLU A 305 -15.14 -3.12 -26.66
C GLU A 305 -16.11 -3.59 -27.75
N ARG A 306 -16.98 -2.68 -28.22
CA ARG A 306 -17.80 -2.95 -29.41
C ARG A 306 -16.79 -3.35 -30.47
N ALA A 307 -16.83 -4.62 -30.89
CA ALA A 307 -16.07 -5.10 -32.02
C ALA A 307 -16.21 -4.06 -33.13
N GLY A 308 -15.12 -3.34 -33.38
CA GLY A 308 -15.06 -2.38 -34.46
C GLY A 308 -15.46 -3.15 -35.70
N VAL A 309 -16.44 -2.62 -36.41
CA VAL A 309 -16.85 -3.09 -37.73
C VAL A 309 -15.65 -2.91 -38.65
N THR A 310 -14.70 -3.84 -38.61
CA THR A 310 -13.73 -4.03 -39.69
C THR A 310 -14.55 -4.63 -40.82
N GLY A 311 -14.92 -3.76 -41.76
CA GLY A 311 -15.66 -4.12 -42.95
C GLY A 311 -15.02 -5.33 -43.61
N VAL A 312 -15.77 -6.43 -43.65
CA VAL A 312 -15.55 -7.48 -44.63
C VAL A 312 -15.89 -6.85 -45.98
N PRO A 313 -14.96 -6.76 -46.95
CA PRO A 313 -15.36 -6.45 -48.31
C PRO A 313 -16.22 -7.60 -48.79
N SER A 314 -17.49 -7.33 -49.07
CA SER A 314 -18.36 -8.24 -49.81
C SER A 314 -17.73 -8.51 -51.18
N PRO A 315 -17.51 -9.77 -51.59
CA PRO A 315 -17.07 -10.06 -52.94
C PRO A 315 -18.24 -9.85 -53.89
N ASN A 316 -18.15 -8.82 -54.72
CA ASN A 316 -18.78 -8.72 -56.04
C ASN A 316 -17.85 -7.88 -56.92
#